data_AF-A0A968WAM5-F1
#
_entry.id   AF-A0A968WAM5-F1
#
_cell.length_a   1.000
_cell.length_b   1.000
_cell.length_c   1.000
_cell.angle_alpha   90.00
_cell.angle_beta   90.00
_cell.angle_gamma   90.00
#
_symmetry.space_group_name_H-M   'P 1'
#
loop_
_entity.id
_entity.type
_entity.pdbx_description
1 polymer ?
#
loop_
_entity_poly.entity_id
_entity_poly.type
_entity_poly.pdbx_seq_one_letter_code
_entity_poly.pdbx_strand_id
1 'polypeptide(L)'
;MDKLLDEAGSLEIAAQIKSKAKKPFENAYQALLATEGAVYAQGFLVIKRKPYQLLEHAWIELDSRIIDPNLPHLAKESPGMWYFTAQTFTRKKLKAIIEESKEDYPEDEPLPIYGDAPYEYYGDVMLGGKEYLSAYQAAAAKCQELNQSNLDNN
;
A
#
# COMPACT_ATOMS: atom_id res chain seq x y z
N MET A 1 -10.29 1.55 12.88
CA MET A 1 -11.19 2.58 12.34
C MET A 1 -11.14 2.43 10.83
N ASP A 2 -12.24 1.98 10.22
CA ASP A 2 -12.40 1.86 8.78
C ASP A 2 -12.29 3.25 8.13
N LYS A 3 -11.16 3.52 7.47
CA LYS A 3 -10.99 4.72 6.65
C LYS A 3 -11.68 4.47 5.31
N LEU A 4 -12.37 5.48 4.80
CA LEU A 4 -13.06 5.40 3.52
C LEU A 4 -12.11 5.77 2.38
N LEU A 5 -12.17 5.03 1.28
CA LEU A 5 -11.47 5.37 0.05
C LEU A 5 -12.14 6.60 -0.58
N ASP A 6 -11.35 7.65 -0.79
CA ASP A 6 -11.75 8.82 -1.56
C ASP A 6 -11.41 8.59 -3.03
N GLU A 7 -12.35 8.02 -3.78
CA GLU A 7 -12.14 7.66 -5.19
C GLU A 7 -11.83 8.89 -6.06
N ALA A 8 -12.52 10.01 -5.82
CA ALA A 8 -12.34 11.22 -6.60
C ALA A 8 -10.93 11.82 -6.38
N GLY A 9 -10.51 11.95 -5.11
CA GLY A 9 -9.16 12.40 -4.77
C GLY A 9 -8.09 11.45 -5.30
N SER A 10 -8.35 10.14 -5.26
CA SER A 10 -7.46 9.09 -5.78
C SER A 10 -7.22 9.23 -7.29
N LEU A 11 -8.27 9.49 -8.07
CA LEU A 11 -8.16 9.69 -9.52
C LEU A 11 -7.49 11.02 -9.88
N GLU A 12 -7.81 12.10 -9.15
CA GLU A 12 -7.21 13.43 -9.36
C GLU A 12 -5.69 13.38 -9.11
N ILE A 13 -5.28 12.85 -7.96
CA ILE A 13 -3.86 12.78 -7.63
C ILE A 13 -3.12 11.84 -8.58
N ALA A 14 -3.74 10.72 -8.98
CA ALA A 14 -3.17 9.76 -9.91
C ALA A 14 -2.90 10.40 -11.29
N ALA A 15 -3.78 11.30 -11.74
CA ALA A 15 -3.58 12.06 -12.96
C ALA A 15 -2.49 13.12 -12.81
N GLN A 16 -2.48 13.85 -11.69
CA GLN A 16 -1.48 14.89 -11.39
C GLN A 16 -0.05 14.34 -11.38
N ILE A 17 0.16 13.21 -10.71
CA ILE A 17 1.49 12.59 -10.59
C ILE A 17 1.87 11.70 -11.78
N LYS A 18 0.94 11.49 -12.74
CA LYS A 18 1.08 10.52 -13.84
C LYS A 18 1.44 9.12 -13.33
N SER A 19 0.59 8.61 -12.44
CA SER A 19 0.75 7.31 -11.78
C SER A 19 1.06 6.17 -12.76
N LYS A 20 1.91 5.23 -12.32
CA LYS A 20 2.33 4.07 -13.11
C LYS A 20 1.88 2.75 -12.47
N ALA A 21 1.19 1.89 -13.22
CA ALA A 21 0.60 0.65 -12.72
C ALA A 21 1.54 -0.28 -11.94
N LYS A 22 2.83 -0.33 -12.31
CA LYS A 22 3.82 -1.24 -11.71
C LYS A 22 4.62 -0.62 -10.57
N LYS A 23 4.31 0.61 -10.16
CA LYS A 23 5.10 1.36 -9.15
C LYS A 23 4.24 1.92 -8.02
N PRO A 24 3.58 1.07 -7.21
CA PRO A 24 2.67 1.53 -6.17
C PRO A 24 3.33 2.42 -5.11
N PHE A 25 4.53 2.06 -4.66
CA PHE A 25 5.31 2.82 -3.67
C PHE A 25 5.78 4.17 -4.22
N GLU A 26 6.30 4.22 -5.45
CA GLU A 26 6.68 5.47 -6.13
C GLU A 26 5.47 6.40 -6.27
N ASN A 27 4.32 5.86 -6.69
CA ASN A 27 3.09 6.65 -6.85
C ASN A 27 2.61 7.22 -5.52
N ALA A 28 2.59 6.42 -4.44
CA ALA A 28 2.23 6.89 -3.11
C ALA A 28 3.20 7.97 -2.59
N TYR A 29 4.50 7.82 -2.87
CA TYR A 29 5.48 8.85 -2.53
C TYR A 29 5.25 10.15 -3.31
N GLN A 30 5.05 10.08 -4.62
CA GLN A 30 4.76 11.27 -5.43
C GLN A 30 3.45 11.94 -5.00
N ALA A 31 2.43 11.15 -4.66
CA ALA A 31 1.16 11.64 -4.12
C ALA A 31 1.36 12.37 -2.78
N LEU A 32 2.22 11.85 -1.89
CA LEU A 32 2.59 12.51 -0.64
C LEU A 32 3.29 13.85 -0.89
N LEU A 33 4.15 13.94 -1.90
CA LEU A 33 4.84 15.19 -2.25
C LEU A 33 3.87 16.23 -2.82
N ALA A 34 2.84 15.78 -3.53
CA ALA A 34 1.82 16.62 -4.15
C ALA A 34 0.67 17.02 -3.20
N THR A 35 0.49 16.30 -2.08
CA THR A 35 -0.61 16.51 -1.13
C THR A 35 -0.08 16.97 0.23
N GLU A 36 -0.36 18.22 0.60
CA GLU A 36 0.04 18.75 1.89
C GLU A 36 -0.83 18.15 3.03
N GLY A 37 -0.21 17.86 4.18
CA GLY A 37 -0.90 17.26 5.33
C GLY A 37 -1.15 15.75 5.23
N ALA A 38 -0.88 15.14 4.07
CA ALA A 38 -1.01 13.70 3.90
C ALA A 38 0.11 12.93 4.63
N VAL A 39 -0.19 11.67 4.95
CA VAL A 39 0.73 10.70 5.53
C VAL A 39 0.87 9.54 4.56
N TYR A 40 2.09 9.08 4.32
CA TYR A 40 2.32 7.91 3.48
C TYR A 40 1.99 6.67 4.28
N ALA A 41 1.22 5.77 3.68
CA ALA A 41 0.84 4.49 4.28
C ALA A 41 1.31 3.35 3.39
N GLN A 42 1.89 2.34 4.01
CA GLN A 42 2.34 1.12 3.36
C GLN A 42 1.74 -0.08 4.08
N GLY A 43 1.38 -1.11 3.32
CA GLY A 43 0.88 -2.35 3.88
C GLY A 43 0.35 -3.27 2.79
N PHE A 44 -0.83 -3.84 3.03
CA PHE A 44 -1.42 -4.83 2.15
C PHE A 44 -2.80 -4.40 1.67
N LEU A 45 -3.09 -4.74 0.43
CA LEU A 45 -4.36 -4.50 -0.23
C LEU A 45 -4.93 -5.84 -0.67
N VAL A 46 -6.14 -6.16 -0.21
CA VAL A 46 -6.92 -7.27 -0.74
C VAL A 46 -7.89 -6.72 -1.77
N ILE A 47 -7.78 -7.18 -3.01
CA ILE A 47 -8.66 -6.76 -4.11
C ILE A 47 -9.48 -7.93 -4.65
N LYS A 48 -10.73 -7.63 -5.00
CA LYS A 48 -11.60 -8.53 -5.73
C LYS A 48 -11.11 -8.72 -7.17
N ARG A 49 -10.32 -9.77 -7.35
CA ARG A 49 -10.02 -10.43 -8.63
C ARG A 49 -10.60 -11.85 -8.57
N LYS A 50 -10.52 -12.63 -9.65
CA LYS A 50 -10.89 -14.06 -9.64
C LYS A 50 -9.61 -14.90 -9.65
N PRO A 51 -9.15 -15.48 -8.52
CA PRO A 51 -9.63 -15.31 -7.12
C PRO A 51 -9.19 -13.96 -6.50
N TYR A 52 -9.67 -13.66 -5.28
CA TYR A 52 -9.21 -12.47 -4.54
C TYR A 52 -7.69 -12.54 -4.40
N GLN A 53 -7.04 -11.39 -4.59
CA GLN A 53 -5.59 -11.27 -4.54
C GLN A 53 -5.18 -10.38 -3.38
N LEU A 54 -4.18 -10.82 -2.63
CA LEU A 54 -3.45 -10.01 -1.67
C LEU A 54 -2.24 -9.41 -2.39
N LEU A 55 -2.08 -8.10 -2.28
CA LEU A 55 -0.98 -7.36 -2.88
C LEU A 55 -0.31 -6.52 -1.81
N GLU A 56 1.02 -6.46 -1.84
CA GLU A 56 1.76 -5.43 -1.13
C GLU A 56 1.54 -4.09 -1.84
N HIS A 57 1.16 -3.06 -1.09
CA HIS A 57 0.68 -1.81 -1.67
C HIS A 57 1.00 -0.60 -0.79
N ALA A 58 0.93 0.58 -1.40
CA ALA A 58 1.09 1.85 -0.71
C ALA A 58 0.11 2.89 -1.24
N TRP A 59 -0.31 3.77 -0.34
CA TRP A 59 -1.26 4.85 -0.57
C TRP A 59 -0.92 6.03 0.33
N ILE A 60 -1.71 7.09 0.25
CA ILE A 60 -1.63 8.19 1.22
C ILE A 60 -2.91 8.25 2.03
N GLU A 61 -2.79 8.67 3.27
CA GLU A 61 -3.90 8.92 4.17
C GLU A 61 -3.96 10.42 4.44
N LEU A 62 -5.14 11.01 4.23
CA LEU A 62 -5.42 12.40 4.53
C LEU A 62 -6.61 12.45 5.48
N ASP A 63 -6.36 12.92 6.69
CA ASP A 63 -7.32 12.89 7.80
C ASP A 63 -7.89 11.48 8.04
N SER A 64 -9.18 11.27 7.73
CA SER A 64 -9.89 9.98 7.87
C SER A 64 -10.16 9.29 6.53
N ARG A 65 -9.44 9.70 5.47
CA ARG A 65 -9.63 9.20 4.10
C ARG A 65 -8.38 8.52 3.58
N ILE A 66 -8.57 7.45 2.82
CA ILE A 66 -7.55 6.81 2.00
C ILE A 66 -7.60 7.44 0.62
N ILE A 67 -6.46 7.87 0.11
CA ILE A 67 -6.28 8.31 -1.26
C ILE A 67 -5.25 7.36 -1.89
N ASP A 68 -5.69 6.56 -2.86
CA ASP A 68 -4.86 5.57 -3.51
C ASP A 68 -4.51 6.02 -4.94
N PRO A 69 -3.30 6.54 -5.19
CA PRO A 69 -2.90 6.99 -6.52
C PRO A 69 -2.80 5.85 -7.55
N ASN A 70 -2.91 4.59 -7.13
CA ASN A 70 -2.91 3.43 -8.00
C ASN A 70 -4.31 2.98 -8.39
N LEU A 71 -5.36 3.58 -7.82
CA LEU A 71 -6.75 3.25 -8.11
C LEU A 71 -7.07 3.08 -9.61
N PRO A 72 -6.64 3.96 -10.53
CA PRO A 72 -6.93 3.79 -11.97
C PRO A 72 -6.31 2.52 -12.58
N HIS A 73 -5.30 1.93 -11.94
CA HIS A 73 -4.60 0.73 -12.40
C HIS A 73 -5.05 -0.55 -11.70
N LEU A 74 -5.81 -0.46 -10.59
CA LEU A 74 -6.11 -1.62 -9.74
C LEU A 74 -7.29 -2.46 -10.22
N ALA A 75 -8.34 -1.84 -10.78
CA ALA A 75 -9.37 -2.43 -11.66
C ALA A 75 -10.49 -1.41 -11.90
N LYS A 76 -11.10 -1.42 -13.10
CA LYS A 76 -12.20 -0.51 -13.49
C LYS A 76 -13.56 -0.75 -12.80
N GLU A 77 -13.76 -1.88 -12.10
CA GLU A 77 -15.13 -2.36 -11.77
C GLU A 77 -15.34 -3.01 -10.38
N SER A 78 -14.40 -2.95 -9.44
CA SER A 78 -14.54 -3.72 -8.19
C SER A 78 -14.70 -2.86 -6.92
N PRO A 79 -15.91 -2.80 -6.31
CA PRO A 79 -16.14 -2.21 -4.98
C PRO A 79 -15.62 -3.09 -3.82
N GLY A 80 -14.65 -3.97 -4.08
CA GLY A 80 -14.13 -4.94 -3.10
C GLY A 80 -12.65 -4.72 -2.89
N MET A 81 -12.29 -3.64 -2.19
CA MET A 81 -10.92 -3.32 -1.79
C MET A 81 -10.86 -3.22 -0.26
N TRP A 82 -9.92 -3.93 0.36
CA TRP A 82 -9.66 -3.85 1.80
C TRP A 82 -8.21 -3.45 2.02
N TYR A 83 -8.03 -2.32 2.68
CA TYR A 83 -6.73 -1.74 2.98
C TYR A 83 -6.30 -2.13 4.39
N PHE A 84 -5.11 -2.70 4.50
CA PHE A 84 -4.49 -3.11 5.76
C PHE A 84 -3.20 -2.33 5.94
N THR A 85 -3.28 -1.19 6.64
CA THR A 85 -2.12 -0.35 6.94
C THR A 85 -1.16 -1.12 7.84
N ALA A 86 0.09 -1.27 7.41
CA ALA A 86 1.16 -1.83 8.23
C ALA A 86 1.96 -0.72 8.90
N GLN A 87 2.37 0.29 8.14
CA GLN A 87 3.20 1.38 8.62
C GLN A 87 2.77 2.70 8.00
N THR A 88 3.00 3.79 8.74
CA THR A 88 2.73 5.15 8.27
C THR A 88 3.94 6.06 8.49
N PHE A 89 4.25 6.89 7.50
CA PHE A 89 5.40 7.77 7.50
C PHE A 89 4.99 9.19 7.13
N THR A 90 5.49 10.15 7.90
CA THR A 90 5.37 11.57 7.53
C THR A 90 6.34 11.89 6.40
N ARG A 91 6.04 12.94 5.60
CA ARG A 91 6.92 13.41 4.52
C ARG A 91 8.38 13.59 4.95
N LYS A 92 8.63 14.13 6.14
CA LYS A 92 9.98 14.32 6.68
C LYS A 92 10.70 13.00 6.91
N LYS A 93 10.04 12.04 7.57
CA LYS A 93 10.61 10.72 7.87
C LYS A 93 10.86 9.93 6.58
N LEU A 94 9.90 9.95 5.65
CA LEU A 94 10.02 9.24 4.39
C LEU A 94 11.14 9.79 3.51
N LYS A 95 11.29 11.11 3.44
CA LYS A 95 12.38 11.73 2.68
C LYS A 95 13.75 11.33 3.24
N ALA A 96 13.91 11.31 4.56
CA ALA A 96 15.16 10.90 5.20
C ALA A 96 15.52 9.44 4.86
N ILE A 97 14.54 8.53 4.91
CA ILE A 97 14.76 7.11 4.58
C ILE A 97 15.16 6.91 3.11
N ILE A 98 14.49 7.61 2.19
CA ILE A 98 14.80 7.52 0.75
C ILE A 98 16.17 8.15 0.43
N GLU A 99 16.52 9.25 1.10
CA GLU A 99 17.81 9.93 0.92
C GLU A 99 18.97 9.06 1.43
N GLU A 100 18.82 8.45 2.61
CA GLU A 100 19.76 7.46 3.17
C GLU A 100 19.91 6.25 2.24
N SER A 101 18.81 5.70 1.72
CA SER A 101 18.85 4.56 0.81
C SER A 101 19.52 4.86 -0.54
N LYS A 102 19.39 6.10 -1.04
CA LYS A 102 19.98 6.53 -2.32
C LYS A 102 21.47 6.86 -2.22
N GLU A 103 21.95 7.21 -1.03
CA GLU A 103 23.37 7.51 -0.80
C GLU A 103 24.21 6.23 -0.90
N ASP A 104 23.65 5.08 -0.50
CA ASP A 104 24.27 3.76 -0.64
C ASP A 104 24.07 3.13 -2.04
N TYR A 105 22.91 3.33 -2.69
CA TYR A 105 22.58 2.70 -3.98
C TYR A 105 21.82 3.64 -4.94
N PRO A 106 22.52 4.49 -5.72
CA PRO A 106 21.90 5.53 -6.54
C PRO A 106 21.12 5.01 -7.77
N GLU A 107 21.32 3.75 -8.17
CA GLU A 107 20.73 3.16 -9.39
C GLU A 107 19.51 2.27 -9.14
N ASP A 108 19.14 2.00 -7.87
CA ASP A 108 18.08 1.06 -7.53
C ASP A 108 16.68 1.71 -7.48
N GLU A 109 15.64 0.93 -7.79
CA GLU A 109 14.26 1.42 -7.74
C GLU A 109 13.82 1.58 -6.28
N PRO A 110 12.95 2.57 -5.94
CA PRO A 110 12.49 2.76 -4.57
C PRO A 110 11.72 1.52 -4.09
N LEU A 111 12.36 0.74 -3.23
CA LEU A 111 11.80 -0.46 -2.62
C LEU A 111 10.81 -0.09 -1.49
N PRO A 112 9.88 -1.00 -1.14
CA PRO A 112 9.12 -0.92 0.10
C PRO A 112 10.05 -0.68 1.30
N ILE A 113 9.63 0.19 2.21
CA ILE A 113 10.40 0.50 3.41
C ILE A 113 10.05 -0.55 4.46
N TYR A 114 11.01 -1.43 4.69
CA TYR A 114 10.96 -2.38 5.79
C TYR A 114 11.50 -1.68 7.04
N GLY A 115 10.78 -1.80 8.17
CA GLY A 115 11.15 -1.13 9.42
C GLY A 115 12.46 -1.63 10.03
N ASP A 116 12.81 -1.14 11.23
CA ASP A 116 14.03 -1.49 11.93
C ASP A 116 14.24 -3.00 12.08
N ALA A 117 15.51 -3.41 12.03
CA ALA A 117 15.93 -4.76 12.36
C ALA A 117 15.40 -5.18 13.76
N PRO A 118 15.12 -6.48 13.99
CA PRO A 118 15.48 -7.61 13.14
C PRO A 118 14.56 -7.76 11.92
N TYR A 119 15.17 -7.93 10.74
CA TYR A 119 14.48 -8.43 9.55
C TYR A 119 14.12 -9.88 9.82
N GLU A 120 12.95 -10.11 10.37
CA GLU A 120 12.50 -11.46 10.66
C GLU A 120 11.95 -12.09 9.37
N TYR A 121 12.70 -13.03 8.82
CA TYR A 121 12.19 -13.94 7.80
C TYR A 121 11.04 -14.75 8.40
N TYR A 122 9.82 -14.50 7.93
CA TYR A 122 8.64 -15.24 8.37
C TYR A 122 8.07 -16.03 7.18
N GLY A 123 8.60 -17.24 6.99
CA GLY A 123 8.35 -18.06 5.80
C GLY A 123 9.31 -17.70 4.66
N ASP A 124 8.81 -17.69 3.41
CA ASP A 124 9.57 -17.32 2.20
C ASP A 124 9.54 -15.82 1.86
N VAL A 125 8.92 -14.97 2.70
CA VAL A 125 8.75 -13.54 2.44
C VAL A 125 9.51 -12.72 3.49
N MET A 126 10.41 -11.85 3.04
CA MET A 126 11.00 -10.82 3.90
C MET A 126 9.94 -9.76 4.21
N LEU A 127 9.26 -9.94 5.33
CA LEU A 127 8.36 -8.94 5.90
C LEU A 127 9.16 -8.18 6.95
N GLY A 128 9.02 -6.85 7.01
CA GLY A 128 9.73 -6.01 7.98
C GLY A 128 9.29 -6.27 9.43
N GLY A 129 9.40 -5.25 10.30
CA GLY A 129 9.02 -5.35 11.71
C GLY A 129 7.60 -5.89 11.97
N LYS A 130 7.31 -6.29 13.22
CA LYS A 130 6.08 -6.97 13.69
C LYS A 130 4.74 -6.41 13.18
N GLU A 131 4.67 -5.11 12.91
CA GLU A 131 3.48 -4.45 12.34
C GLU A 131 3.18 -4.92 10.91
N TYR A 132 4.23 -5.18 10.12
CA TYR A 132 4.15 -5.70 8.76
C TYR A 132 3.59 -7.12 8.73
N LEU A 133 4.10 -7.99 9.61
CA LEU A 133 3.58 -9.35 9.77
C LEU A 133 2.11 -9.35 10.18
N SER A 134 1.74 -8.50 11.15
CA SER A 134 0.37 -8.43 11.66
C SER A 134 -0.60 -8.00 10.56
N ALA A 135 -0.22 -6.99 9.76
CA ALA A 135 -1.00 -6.55 8.61
C ALA A 135 -1.11 -7.62 7.51
N TYR A 136 -0.01 -8.33 7.22
CA TYR A 136 0.01 -9.42 6.26
C TYR A 136 -0.93 -10.55 6.69
N GLN A 137 -0.85 -11.00 7.95
CA GLN A 137 -1.71 -12.07 8.48
C GLN A 137 -3.19 -11.67 8.44
N ALA A 138 -3.51 -10.43 8.79
CA ALA A 138 -4.89 -9.93 8.72
C ALA A 138 -5.41 -9.89 7.27
N ALA A 139 -4.58 -9.41 6.33
CA ALA A 139 -4.92 -9.38 4.91
C ALA A 139 -5.06 -10.80 4.33
N ALA A 140 -4.16 -11.71 4.69
CA ALA A 140 -4.16 -13.10 4.24
C ALA A 140 -5.39 -13.85 4.74
N ALA A 141 -5.72 -13.70 6.02
CA ALA A 141 -6.93 -14.26 6.61
C ALA A 141 -8.19 -13.72 5.90
N LYS A 142 -8.24 -12.40 5.61
CA LYS A 142 -9.37 -11.81 4.89
C LYS A 142 -9.48 -12.32 3.46
N CYS A 143 -8.36 -12.44 2.76
CA CYS A 143 -8.30 -12.98 1.40
C CYS A 143 -8.78 -14.43 1.35
N GLN A 144 -8.37 -15.25 2.32
CA GLN A 144 -8.80 -16.64 2.45
C GLN A 144 -10.30 -16.74 2.77
N GLU A 145 -10.81 -15.95 3.71
CA GLU A 145 -12.24 -15.90 4.05
C GLU A 145 -13.11 -15.56 2.83
N LEU A 146 -12.69 -14.55 2.05
CA LEU A 146 -13.41 -14.12 0.84
C LEU A 146 -13.37 -15.17 -0.25
N ASN A 147 -12.24 -15.87 -0.43
CA ASN A 147 -12.11 -16.94 -1.41
C ASN A 147 -12.87 -18.22 -1.01
N GLN A 148 -12.89 -18.59 0.27
CA GLN A 148 -13.70 -19.70 0.78
C GLN A 148 -15.20 -19.41 0.62
N SER A 149 -15.65 -18.22 0.99
CA SER A 149 -17.04 -17.80 0.82
C SER A 149 -17.50 -17.80 -0.65
N ASN A 150 -16.59 -17.67 -1.63
CA ASN A 150 -16.93 -17.81 -3.05
C ASN A 150 -17.00 -19.27 -3.51
N LEU A 151 -16.32 -20.20 -2.82
CA LEU A 151 -16.39 -21.64 -3.10
C LEU A 151 -17.67 -22.27 -2.54
N ASP A 152 -18.14 -21.82 -1.38
CA ASP A 152 -19.38 -22.31 -0.76
C ASP A 152 -20.67 -21.79 -1.43
N ASN A 153 -20.58 -20.74 -2.25
CA ASN A 153 -21.71 -20.11 -2.95
C ASN A 153 -21.86 -20.54 -4.43
N ASN A 154 -21.19 -21.62 -4.84
CA ASN A 154 -21.14 -22.11 -6.22
C ASN A 154 -21.56 -23.59 -6.28
#